data_AF-A0ABD4DX42-F1
#
_entry.id   AF-A0ABD4DX42-F1
#
_cell.length_a   1.000
_cell.length_b   1.000
_cell.length_c   1.000
_cell.angle_alpha   90.00
_cell.angle_beta   90.00
_cell.angle_gamma   90.00
#
_symmetry.space_group_name_H-M   'P 1'
#
loop_
_entity.id
_entity.type
_entity.pdbx_description
1 polymer ?
#
loop_
_entity_poly.entity_id
_entity_poly.type
_entity_poly.pdbx_seq_one_letter_code
_entity_poly.pdbx_strand_id
1 'polypeptide(L)'
;MLRPTREDFQRWSGTGFAFFGTYLHSNPRLYKYIWQIWTPDSPLEGAEVFEHGPRYCTAHFHEIAKRLFEAGMSGFIYNRQLPRRGLGKPFDLTRPRWANREWAPAWEHDPDPEWSGHK
;
A
#
# COMPACT_ATOMS: atom_id res chain seq x y z
N MET A 1 -2.21 -12.23 -8.13
CA MET A 1 -1.21 -11.39 -7.44
C MET A 1 -0.14 -12.32 -6.93
N LEU A 2 1.14 -12.01 -7.17
CA LEU A 2 2.24 -12.85 -6.70
C LEU A 2 2.33 -12.76 -5.18
N ARG A 3 2.40 -13.89 -4.49
CA ARG A 3 2.37 -13.90 -3.02
C ARG A 3 3.76 -13.50 -2.49
N PRO A 4 3.82 -12.83 -1.34
CA PRO A 4 5.09 -12.47 -0.72
C PRO A 4 5.69 -13.71 -0.04
N THR A 5 6.24 -14.63 -0.85
CA THR A 5 6.95 -15.82 -0.37
C THR A 5 8.32 -15.91 -1.04
N ARG A 6 9.29 -16.51 -0.36
CA ARG A 6 10.64 -16.77 -0.87
C ARG A 6 10.60 -17.66 -2.09
N GLU A 7 9.70 -18.64 -2.12
CA GLU A 7 9.50 -19.49 -3.30
C GLU A 7 9.06 -18.67 -4.52
N ASP A 8 8.03 -17.83 -4.38
CA ASP A 8 7.55 -17.00 -5.47
C ASP A 8 8.60 -15.95 -5.87
N PHE A 9 9.41 -15.46 -4.92
CA PHE A 9 10.54 -14.58 -5.17
C PHE A 9 11.68 -15.24 -5.96
N GLN A 10 12.08 -16.46 -5.59
CA GLN A 10 13.08 -17.24 -6.32
C GLN A 10 12.63 -17.51 -7.75
N ARG A 11 11.34 -17.79 -7.96
CA ARG A 11 10.76 -17.99 -9.30
C ARG A 11 10.71 -16.71 -10.13
N TRP A 12 10.50 -15.56 -9.50
CA TRP A 12 10.50 -14.27 -10.19
C TRP A 12 11.89 -13.92 -10.74
N SER A 13 12.97 -14.29 -10.04
CA SER A 13 14.37 -14.13 -10.48
C SER A 13 14.83 -12.71 -10.84
N GLY A 14 14.04 -11.69 -10.51
CA GLY A 14 14.35 -10.29 -10.79
C GLY A 14 15.26 -9.65 -9.75
N THR A 15 15.76 -8.46 -10.08
CA THR A 15 16.48 -7.57 -9.16
C THR A 15 15.65 -6.30 -8.93
N GLY A 16 15.77 -5.72 -7.73
CA GLY A 16 14.99 -4.57 -7.30
C GLY A 16 13.57 -4.94 -6.85
N PHE A 17 12.64 -4.00 -6.99
CA PHE A 17 11.28 -4.16 -6.51
C PHE A 17 10.28 -4.41 -7.64
N ALA A 18 9.49 -5.48 -7.54
CA ALA A 18 8.31 -5.67 -8.38
C ALA A 18 7.06 -5.10 -7.71
N PHE A 19 6.28 -4.35 -8.49
CA PHE A 19 5.07 -3.68 -8.02
C PHE A 19 3.81 -4.51 -8.29
N PHE A 20 3.08 -4.83 -7.23
CA PHE A 20 1.81 -5.57 -7.25
C PHE A 20 0.75 -4.73 -6.54
N GLY A 21 0.19 -3.76 -7.26
CA GLY A 21 -0.81 -2.86 -6.72
C GLY A 21 -1.69 -2.25 -7.79
N THR A 22 -2.57 -1.38 -7.34
CA THR A 22 -3.42 -0.53 -8.17
C THR A 22 -2.76 0.82 -8.43
N TYR A 23 -3.11 1.45 -9.55
CA TYR A 23 -2.67 2.81 -9.85
C TYR A 23 -3.18 3.81 -8.78
N LEU A 24 -2.37 4.83 -8.49
CA LEU A 24 -2.74 5.94 -7.62
C LEU A 24 -3.78 6.82 -8.31
N HIS A 25 -5.00 6.83 -7.78
CA HIS A 25 -6.09 7.62 -8.35
C HIS A 25 -5.74 9.11 -8.31
N SER A 26 -5.90 9.81 -9.43
CA SER A 26 -5.49 11.22 -9.60
C SER A 26 -6.12 12.20 -8.61
N ASN A 27 -7.31 11.87 -8.08
CA ASN A 27 -7.94 12.62 -6.99
C ASN A 27 -7.57 12.02 -5.60
N PRO A 28 -6.59 12.60 -4.88
CA PRO A 28 -6.14 12.10 -3.59
C PRO A 28 -7.16 12.33 -2.47
N ARG A 29 -8.15 13.21 -2.68
CA ARG A 29 -9.23 13.43 -1.72
C ARG A 29 -10.28 12.32 -1.72
N LEU A 30 -10.26 11.41 -2.70
CA LEU A 30 -11.18 10.26 -2.75
C LEU A 30 -10.59 9.02 -2.09
N TYR A 31 -9.29 8.79 -2.27
CA TYR A 31 -8.64 7.55 -1.84
C TYR A 31 -7.32 7.83 -1.14
N LYS A 32 -7.08 7.06 -0.07
CA LYS A 32 -5.78 6.87 0.55
C LYS A 32 -5.19 5.54 0.09
N TYR A 33 -3.88 5.44 0.12
CA TYR A 33 -3.18 4.20 -0.20
C TYR A 33 -2.30 3.79 0.97
N ILE A 34 -2.48 2.55 1.39
CA ILE A 34 -1.59 1.89 2.34
C ILE A 34 -0.64 1.02 1.54
N TRP A 35 0.63 1.13 1.86
CA TRP A 35 1.71 0.45 1.17
C TRP A 35 2.35 -0.58 2.08
N GLN A 36 2.80 -1.68 1.50
CA GLN A 36 3.59 -2.70 2.19
C GLN A 36 4.72 -3.13 1.28
N ILE A 37 5.89 -3.32 1.87
CA ILE A 37 7.08 -3.79 1.18
C ILE A 37 7.48 -5.11 1.84
N TRP A 38 7.64 -6.14 1.04
CA TRP A 38 8.14 -7.43 1.48
C TRP A 38 9.50 -7.68 0.85
N THR A 39 10.44 -8.17 1.64
CA THR A 39 11.76 -8.64 1.19
C THR A 39 11.96 -10.09 1.66
N PRO A 40 12.87 -10.87 1.04
CA PRO A 40 13.15 -12.25 1.43
C PRO A 40 13.60 -12.43 2.89
N ASP A 41 14.15 -11.38 3.49
CA ASP A 41 14.60 -11.33 4.88
C ASP A 41 13.45 -11.16 5.89
N SER A 42 12.24 -10.87 5.41
CA SER A 42 11.04 -10.79 6.24
C SER A 42 10.81 -12.14 6.96
N PRO A 43 10.50 -12.12 8.26
CA PRO A 43 10.07 -13.32 8.97
C PRO A 43 8.65 -13.77 8.56
N LEU A 44 7.86 -12.86 7.98
CA LEU A 44 6.49 -13.10 7.54
C LEU A 44 6.44 -13.46 6.05
N GLU A 45 5.54 -14.38 5.69
CA GLU A 45 5.26 -14.78 4.30
C GLU A 45 3.75 -14.87 4.03
N GLY A 46 3.37 -14.77 2.75
CA GLY A 46 1.99 -14.99 2.33
C GLY A 46 0.98 -14.01 2.93
N ALA A 47 -0.11 -14.52 3.49
CA ALA A 47 -1.20 -13.71 4.03
C ALA A 47 -0.76 -12.89 5.26
N GLU A 48 0.14 -13.42 6.08
CA GLU A 48 0.61 -12.78 7.31
C GLU A 48 1.30 -11.45 7.04
N VAL A 49 1.92 -11.29 5.86
CA VAL A 49 2.51 -10.00 5.44
C VAL A 49 1.44 -8.92 5.36
N PHE A 50 0.24 -9.24 4.87
CA PHE A 50 -0.84 -8.27 4.73
C PHE A 50 -1.56 -7.99 6.06
N GLU A 51 -1.62 -9.00 6.91
CA GLU A 51 -2.31 -8.93 8.21
C GLU A 51 -1.44 -8.25 9.28
N HIS A 52 -0.16 -8.60 9.35
CA HIS A 52 0.75 -8.25 10.45
C HIS A 52 1.99 -7.48 9.99
N GLY A 53 2.28 -7.45 8.69
CA GLY A 53 3.43 -6.73 8.17
C GLY A 53 3.31 -5.21 8.32
N PRO A 54 4.44 -4.49 8.28
CA PRO A 54 4.45 -3.03 8.35
C PRO A 54 3.57 -2.40 7.26
N ARG A 55 2.84 -1.35 7.65
CA ARG A 55 1.96 -0.57 6.78
C ARG A 55 2.44 0.87 6.74
N TYR A 56 2.58 1.41 5.53
CA TYR A 56 3.12 2.75 5.32
C TYR A 56 2.09 3.64 4.60
N CYS A 57 2.07 4.92 4.99
CA CYS A 57 1.48 5.97 4.17
C CYS A 57 2.34 6.20 2.92
N THR A 58 1.85 6.99 1.97
CA THR A 58 2.55 7.18 0.68
C THR A 58 3.91 7.82 0.87
N ALA A 59 4.02 8.84 1.73
CA ALA A 59 5.28 9.50 2.03
C ALA A 59 6.32 8.57 2.67
N HIS A 60 5.95 7.85 3.73
CA HIS A 60 6.86 6.91 4.39
C HIS A 60 7.23 5.73 3.50
N PHE A 61 6.31 5.27 2.65
CA PHE A 61 6.61 4.25 1.66
C PHE A 61 7.76 4.67 0.74
N HIS A 62 7.71 5.89 0.19
CA HIS A 62 8.77 6.37 -0.70
C HIS A 62 10.11 6.50 0.04
N GLU A 63 10.11 6.93 1.30
CA GLU A 63 11.32 6.99 2.12
C GLU A 63 11.93 5.60 2.35
N ILE A 64 11.12 4.63 2.77
CA ILE A 64 11.57 3.26 3.06
C ILE A 64 11.98 2.55 1.77
N ALA A 65 11.19 2.65 0.69
CA ALA A 65 11.51 2.03 -0.59
C ALA A 65 12.84 2.54 -1.15
N LYS A 66 13.09 3.86 -1.05
CA LYS A 66 14.38 4.46 -1.44
C LYS A 66 15.53 3.89 -0.61
N ARG A 67 15.40 3.85 0.72
CA ARG A 67 16.44 3.30 1.62
C ARG A 67 16.76 1.85 1.31
N LEU A 68 15.73 1.02 1.11
CA LEU A 68 15.92 -0.39 0.79
C LEU A 68 16.56 -0.57 -0.59
N PHE A 69 16.16 0.23 -1.58
CA PHE A 69 16.78 0.20 -2.91
C PHE A 69 18.26 0.61 -2.86
N GLU A 70 18.60 1.67 -2.12
CA GLU A 70 19.99 2.11 -1.93
C GLU A 70 20.84 1.07 -1.18
N ALA A 71 20.22 0.24 -0.34
CA ALA A 71 20.85 -0.91 0.30
C ALA A 71 20.97 -2.15 -0.60
N GLY A 72 20.56 -2.07 -1.87
CA GLY A 72 20.59 -3.19 -2.83
C GLY A 72 19.53 -4.26 -2.58
N MET A 73 18.50 -3.95 -1.78
CA MET A 73 17.44 -4.91 -1.46
C MET A 73 16.51 -5.11 -2.65
N SER A 74 15.98 -6.33 -2.75
CA SER A 74 14.99 -6.73 -3.75
C SER A 74 13.77 -7.30 -3.05
N GLY A 75 12.60 -7.21 -3.69
CA GLY A 75 11.36 -7.64 -3.07
C GLY A 75 10.12 -7.24 -3.82
N PHE A 76 8.99 -7.27 -3.11
CA PHE A 76 7.67 -6.99 -3.66
C PHE A 76 7.02 -5.82 -2.93
N ILE A 77 6.40 -4.95 -3.71
CA ILE A 77 5.67 -3.79 -3.21
C ILE A 77 4.20 -3.98 -3.49
N TYR A 78 3.38 -3.75 -2.48
CA TYR A 78 1.93 -3.85 -2.56
C TYR A 78 1.31 -2.53 -2.15
N ASN A 79 0.15 -2.22 -2.73
CA ASN A 79 -0.70 -1.16 -2.21
C ASN A 79 -2.15 -1.62 -2.06
N ARG A 80 -2.85 -0.98 -1.12
CA ARG A 80 -4.26 -1.17 -0.86
C ARG A 80 -4.96 0.18 -0.85
N GLN A 81 -5.95 0.32 -1.73
CA GLN A 81 -6.76 1.52 -1.84
C GLN A 81 -7.86 1.55 -0.78
N LEU A 82 -7.86 2.59 0.04
CA LEU A 82 -8.88 2.88 1.05
C LEU A 82 -9.69 4.11 0.64
N PRO A 83 -11.02 4.02 0.48
CA PRO A 83 -11.84 5.20 0.29
C PRO A 83 -11.74 6.12 1.51
N ARG A 84 -11.73 7.44 1.27
CA ARG A 84 -11.69 8.46 2.32
C ARG A 84 -13.10 8.81 2.78
N ARG A 85 -13.24 9.00 4.09
CA ARG A 85 -14.44 9.61 4.68
C ARG A 85 -14.55 11.09 4.28
N GLY A 86 -15.71 11.69 4.54
CA GLY A 86 -15.94 13.12 4.32
C GLY A 86 -17.26 13.40 3.62
N LEU A 87 -17.76 14.63 3.78
CA LEU A 87 -18.99 15.08 3.12
C LEU A 87 -18.79 15.20 1.60
N GLY A 88 -19.85 14.92 0.84
CA GLY A 88 -19.87 15.11 -0.61
C GLY A 88 -19.04 14.11 -1.43
N LYS A 89 -18.58 13.00 -0.83
CA LYS A 89 -17.88 11.94 -1.58
C LYS A 89 -18.89 11.10 -2.36
N PRO A 90 -18.54 10.59 -3.56
CA PRO A 90 -19.44 9.80 -4.41
C PRO A 90 -19.65 8.37 -3.90
N PHE A 91 -19.39 8.12 -2.61
CA PHE A 91 -19.52 6.80 -2.02
C PHE A 91 -20.88 6.65 -1.35
N ASP A 92 -21.79 6.02 -2.08
CA ASP A 92 -23.10 5.61 -1.55
C ASP A 92 -22.92 4.47 -0.54
N LEU A 93 -22.86 4.81 0.76
CA LEU A 93 -22.61 3.87 1.87
C LEU A 93 -23.72 2.81 2.04
N THR A 94 -24.86 2.98 1.39
CA THR A 94 -25.95 1.98 1.42
C THR A 94 -25.65 0.76 0.55
N ARG A 95 -24.65 0.85 -0.35
CA ARG A 95 -24.26 -0.24 -1.24
C ARG A 95 -23.49 -1.33 -0.47
N PRO A 96 -23.80 -2.63 -0.67
CA PRO A 96 -23.12 -3.75 0.00
C PRO A 96 -21.60 -3.76 -0.17
N ARG A 97 -21.08 -3.23 -1.28
CA ARG A 97 -19.63 -3.16 -1.55
C ARG A 97 -18.83 -2.39 -0.49
N TRP A 98 -19.49 -1.55 0.31
CA TRP A 98 -18.85 -0.72 1.34
C TRP A 98 -19.00 -1.26 2.76
N ALA A 99 -19.89 -2.23 2.99
CA ALA A 99 -20.26 -2.70 4.33
C ALA A 99 -19.05 -3.20 5.15
N ASN A 100 -18.10 -3.86 4.48
CA ASN A 100 -16.89 -4.41 5.11
C ASN A 100 -15.60 -3.73 4.62
N ARG A 101 -15.71 -2.51 4.07
CA ARG A 101 -14.55 -1.78 3.55
C ARG A 101 -13.88 -1.04 4.71
N GLU A 102 -12.55 -1.08 4.73
CA GLU A 102 -11.76 -0.21 5.59
C GLU A 102 -11.71 1.20 4.99
N TRP A 103 -11.84 2.22 5.84
CA TRP A 103 -11.96 3.61 5.44
C TRP A 103 -10.82 4.44 6.00
N ALA A 104 -10.24 5.29 5.15
CA ALA A 104 -9.29 6.30 5.59
C ALA A 104 -10.01 7.55 6.14
N PRO A 105 -9.35 8.34 6.99
CA PRO A 105 -9.85 9.66 7.37
C PRO A 105 -10.13 10.56 6.17
N ALA A 106 -10.96 11.58 6.40
CA ALA A 106 -11.08 12.68 5.45
C ALA A 106 -9.71 13.34 5.22
N TRP A 107 -9.49 13.88 4.03
CA TRP A 107 -8.20 14.46 3.63
C TRP A 107 -7.70 15.53 4.61
N GLU A 108 -8.63 16.37 5.06
CA GLU A 108 -8.43 17.50 5.96
C GLU A 108 -8.04 17.07 7.39
N HIS A 109 -8.35 15.83 7.75
CA HIS A 109 -8.08 15.25 9.08
C HIS A 109 -7.05 14.12 9.03
N ASP A 110 -6.45 13.88 7.87
CA ASP A 110 -5.39 12.88 7.72
C ASP A 110 -4.05 13.49 8.17
N PRO A 111 -3.44 12.96 9.24
CA PRO A 111 -2.20 13.50 9.80
C PRO A 111 -0.97 13.10 8.97
N ASP A 112 -1.12 12.16 8.02
CA ASP A 112 0.02 11.68 7.25
C ASP A 112 0.62 12.80 6.39
N PRO A 113 1.95 12.82 6.25
CA PRO A 113 2.62 13.82 5.43
C PRO A 113 2.27 13.63 3.96
N GLU A 114 2.26 14.75 3.24
CA GLU A 114 1.95 14.74 1.82
C GLU A 114 3.17 14.34 0.98
N TRP A 115 2.95 13.51 -0.03
CA TRP A 115 3.90 13.18 -1.08
C TRP A 115 3.19 13.24 -2.43
N SER A 116 3.65 14.13 -3.32
CA SER A 116 3.08 14.34 -4.66
C SER A 116 1.54 14.51 -4.66
N GLY A 117 0.99 15.25 -3.70
CA GLY A 117 -0.46 15.44 -3.57
C GLY A 117 -1.19 14.31 -2.85
N HIS A 118 -0.52 13.26 -2.38
CA HIS A 118 -1.13 12.14 -1.65
C HIS A 118 -0.69 12.11 -0.18
N LYS A 119 -1.63 11.85 0.72
CA LYS A 119 -1.40 11.48 2.12
C LYS A 119 -1.66 9.97 2.27
#